data_AF-A0A9D8JNN5-F1
#
_entry.id   AF-A0A9D8JNN5-F1
#
_cell.length_a   1.000
_cell.length_b   1.000
_cell.length_c   1.000
_cell.angle_alpha   90.00
_cell.angle_beta   90.00
_cell.angle_gamma   90.00
#
_symmetry.space_group_name_H-M   'P 1'
#
loop_
_entity.id
_entity.type
_entity.pdbx_description
1 polymer ?
#
loop_
_entity_poly.entity_id
_entity_poly.type
_entity_poly.pdbx_seq_one_letter_code
_entity_poly.pdbx_strand_id
1 'polypeptide(L)' 'MPKIVAQIPDEIYKNINDEVRLGIFSDTSEAVISALKKAYARKSRSFLRWLMRKESITESELLKELERIR' A
#
# COMPACT_ATOMS: atom_id res chain seq x y z
N MET A 1 18.36 4.44 0.66
CA MET A 1 17.06 4.78 0.03
C MET A 1 17.16 6.17 -0.59
N PRO A 2 16.59 6.41 -1.77
CA PRO A 2 16.51 7.75 -2.34
C PRO A 2 15.70 8.66 -1.41
N LYS A 3 16.18 9.88 -1.18
CA LYS A 3 15.47 10.89 -0.39
C LYS A 3 14.38 11.50 -1.28
N ILE A 4 13.12 11.30 -0.91
CA ILE A 4 11.96 11.88 -1.58
C ILE A 4 11.53 13.09 -0.76
N VAL A 5 11.41 14.25 -1.41
CA VAL A 5 10.91 15.47 -0.80
C VAL A 5 9.56 15.80 -1.44
N ALA A 6 8.52 15.87 -0.62
CA ALA A 6 7.17 16.23 -1.04
C ALA A 6 6.58 17.23 -0.04
N GLN A 7 5.87 18.24 -0.52
CA GLN A 7 5.06 19.09 0.35
C GLN A 7 3.74 18.37 0.64
N ILE A 8 3.43 18.22 1.92
CA ILE A 8 2.26 17.51 2.42
C ILE A 8 1.49 18.46 3.34
N PRO A 9 0.14 18.48 3.31
CA PRO A 9 -0.65 19.28 4.23
C PRO A 9 -0.34 19.01 5.72
N ASP A 10 -0.32 20.06 6.53
CA ASP A 10 0.04 20.00 7.96
C ASP A 10 -0.85 19.06 8.78
N GLU A 11 -2.13 18.92 8.42
CA GLU A 11 -3.05 17.99 9.07
C GLU A 11 -2.58 16.53 8.97
N ILE A 12 -1.95 16.16 7.85
CA ILE A 12 -1.41 14.82 7.66
C ILE A 12 -0.22 14.59 8.60
N TYR A 13 0.65 15.60 8.77
CA TYR A 13 1.74 15.52 9.74
C TYR A 13 1.24 15.37 11.17
N LYS A 14 0.15 16.05 11.52
CA LYS A 14 -0.46 15.94 12.86
C LYS A 14 -0.90 14.51 13.16
N ASN A 15 -1.62 13.87 12.24
CA ASN A 15 -2.07 12.48 12.40
C ASN A 15 -0.89 11.50 12.50
N ILE A 16 0.14 11.66 11.66
CA ILE A 16 1.32 10.79 11.71
C ILE A 16 2.07 10.96 13.03
N ASN A 17 2.21 12.19 13.52
CA ASN A 17 2.87 12.46 14.79
C ASN A 17 2.09 11.85 15.97
N ASP A 18 0.76 11.87 15.93
CA ASP A 18 -0.06 11.22 16.95
C ASP A 18 0.13 9.70 16.93
N GLU A 19 0.18 9.07 15.75
CA GLU A 19 0.47 7.64 15.62
C GLU A 19 1.87 7.25 16.14
N VAL A 20 2.87 8.10 15.90
CA VAL A 20 4.23 7.92 16.47
C VAL A 20 4.22 8.11 17.99
N ARG A 21 3.53 9.13 18.51
CA ARG A 21 3.42 9.36 19.97
C ARG A 21 2.69 8.23 20.69
N LEU A 22 1.72 7.60 20.03
CA LEU A 22 1.01 6.42 20.51
C LEU A 22 1.85 5.13 20.42
N GLY A 23 3.05 5.20 19.84
CA GLY A 23 3.94 4.05 19.68
C GLY A 23 3.49 3.07 18.60
N ILE A 24 2.58 3.47 17.70
CA ILE A 24 2.14 2.65 16.57
C ILE A 24 3.27 2.52 15.53
N PHE A 25 4.05 3.59 15.37
CA PHE A 25 5.24 3.64 14.51
C PHE A 25 6.43 4.20 15.28
N SER A 26 7.62 3.72 14.94
CA SER A 26 8.88 4.14 15.58
C SER A 26 9.25 5.57 15.19
N ASP A 27 8.97 5.94 13.93
CA ASP A 27 9.19 7.28 13.40
C ASP A 27 8.22 7.60 12.24
N THR A 28 8.24 8.87 11.81
CA THR A 28 7.43 9.37 10.70
C THR A 28 7.72 8.64 9.38
N SER A 29 8.98 8.23 9.14
CA SER A 29 9.37 7.56 7.91
C SER A 29 8.75 6.18 7.82
N GLU A 30 8.71 5.44 8.92
CA GLU A 30 8.06 4.14 9.02
C GLU A 30 6.55 4.25 8.75
N ALA A 31 5.88 5.24 9.37
CA ALA A 31 4.47 5.51 9.15
C ALA A 31 4.16 5.77 7.67
N VAL A 32 4.96 6.64 7.03
CA VAL A 32 4.82 6.98 5.61
C VAL A 32 5.07 5.77 4.71
N ILE A 33 6.14 5.00 4.95
CA ILE A 33 6.45 3.79 4.18
C ILE A 33 5.32 2.76 4.29
N SER A 34 4.78 2.56 5.49
CA SER A 34 3.66 1.65 5.73
C SER A 34 2.41 2.09 4.97
N ALA A 35 2.08 3.39 5.03
CA ALA A 35 0.96 3.96 4.29
C ALA A 35 1.11 3.79 2.76
N LEU A 36 2.31 4.04 2.22
CA LEU A 36 2.60 3.85 0.79
C LEU A 36 2.48 2.39 0.36
N LYS A 37 3.01 1.45 1.14
CA LYS A 37 2.85 0.01 0.89
C LYS A 37 1.38 -0.39 0.87
N LYS A 38 0.59 0.12 1.82
CA LYS A 38 -0.86 -0.14 1.90
C LYS A 38 -1.60 0.44 0.70
N ALA A 39 -1.27 1.67 0.29
CA ALA A 39 -1.86 2.31 -0.88
C ALA A 39 -1.54 1.55 -2.17
N TYR A 40 -0.28 1.15 -2.34
CA TYR A 40 0.14 0.32 -3.47
C TYR A 40 -0.61 -1.01 -3.51
N ALA A 41 -0.67 -1.74 -2.38
CA ALA A 41 -1.39 -3.00 -2.31
C ALA A 41 -2.89 -2.86 -2.64
N ARG A 42 -3.54 -1.76 -2.23
CA ARG A 42 -4.94 -1.47 -2.62
C ARG A 42 -5.07 -1.25 -4.12
N LYS A 43 -4.16 -0.47 -4.72
CA LYS A 43 -4.14 -0.22 -6.17
C LYS A 43 -3.93 -1.53 -6.94
N SER A 44 -2.96 -2.34 -6.55
CA SER A 44 -2.68 -3.65 -7.17
C SER A 44 -3.89 -4.59 -7.08
N ARG A 45 -4.53 -4.70 -5.91
CA ARG A 45 -5.75 -5.53 -5.76
C ARG A 45 -6.90 -5.04 -6.65
N SER A 46 -7.09 -3.73 -6.75
CA SER A 46 -8.12 -3.14 -7.60
C SER A 46 -7.85 -3.43 -9.08
N PHE A 47 -6.59 -3.31 -9.50
CA PHE A 47 -6.15 -3.66 -10.84
C PHE A 47 -6.37 -5.15 -11.15
N LEU A 48 -5.98 -6.06 -10.24
CA LEU A 48 -6.17 -7.50 -10.43
C LEU A 48 -7.66 -7.87 -10.54
N ARG A 49 -8.51 -7.30 -9.69
CA ARG A 49 -9.97 -7.50 -9.78
C ARG A 49 -10.54 -7.01 -11.11
N TRP A 50 -10.06 -5.86 -11.58
CA TRP A 50 -10.46 -5.34 -12.89
C TRP A 50 -10.00 -6.26 -14.02
N LEU A 51 -8.75 -6.74 -13.97
CA LEU A 51 -8.19 -7.66 -14.96
C LEU A 51 -8.97 -8.98 -15.01
N MET A 52 -9.29 -9.56 -13.84
CA MET A 52 -10.11 -10.77 -13.75
C MET A 52 -11.46 -10.61 -14.44
N ARG A 53 -12.14 -9.47 -14.22
CA ARG A 53 -13.43 -9.18 -14.87
C ARG A 53 -13.29 -9.01 -16.37
N LYS A 54 -12.23 -8.32 -16.81
CA LYS A 54 -12.01 -8.04 -18.23
C LYS A 54 -11.69 -9.32 -19.02
N GLU A 55 -10.85 -10.17 -18.46
CA GLU A 55 -10.38 -11.40 -19.11
C GLU A 55 -11.24 -12.62 -18.75
N SER A 56 -12.30 -12.44 -17.96
CA SER A 56 -13.16 -13.52 -17.45
C SER A 56 -12.39 -14.62 -16.71
N ILE A 57 -11.29 -14.25 -16.05
CA ILE A 57 -10.45 -15.14 -15.25
C ILE A 57 -11.11 -15.33 -13.88
N THR A 58 -11.22 -16.58 -13.45
CA THR A 58 -11.73 -16.93 -12.13
C THR A 58 -10.67 -16.74 -11.04
N GLU A 59 -11.10 -16.62 -9.78
CA GLU A 59 -10.17 -16.45 -8.66
C GLU A 59 -9.21 -17.65 -8.52
N SER A 60 -9.69 -18.86 -8.79
CA SER A 60 -8.88 -20.08 -8.73
C SER A 60 -7.79 -20.13 -9.80
N GLU A 61 -8.05 -19.64 -11.00
CA GLU A 61 -7.05 -19.54 -12.08
C GLU A 61 -5.98 -18.50 -11.76
N LEU A 62 -6.38 -17.36 -11.21
CA LEU A 62 -5.42 -16.35 -10.76
C LEU A 62 -4.52 -16.88 -9.63
N LEU A 63 -5.10 -17.62 -8.67
CA LEU A 63 -4.34 -18.23 -7.58
C LEU A 63 -3.31 -19.25 -8.09
N LYS A 64 -3.69 -20.10 -9.05
CA LYS A 64 -2.76 -21.06 -9.69
C LYS A 64 -1.58 -20.36 -10.37
N GLU A 65 -1.81 -19.24 -11.05
CA GLU A 65 -0.73 -18.47 -11.67
C GLU A 65 0.16 -17.78 -10.62
N LEU A 66 -0.42 -17.27 -9.53
CA LEU A 66 0.38 -16.71 -8.43
C LEU A 66 1.25 -17.77 -7.73
N GLU A 67 0.74 -19.00 -7.58
CA GLU A 67 1.51 -20.13 -7.04
C GLU A 67 2.69 -20.52 -7.95
N ARG A 68 2.55 -20.38 -9.28
CA ARG A 68 3.63 -20.65 -10.24
C ARG A 68 4.76 -19.62 -10.20
N ILE A 69 4.46 -18.37 -9.85
CA ILE A 69 5.44 -17.27 -9.83
C ILE A 69 6.27 -17.29 -8.54
N ARG A 70 5.77 -17.93 -7.48
CA ARG A 70 6.36 -17.93 -6.14
C ARG A 70 7.37 -19.06 -5.95
#